data_AF-A0A1Q9EYG9-F1
#
_entry.id   AF-A0A1Q9EYG9-F1
#
_cell.length_a   1.000
_cell.length_b   1.000
_cell.length_c   1.000
_cell.angle_alpha   90.00
_cell.angle_beta   90.00
_cell.angle_gamma   90.00
#
_symmetry.space_group_name_H-M   'P 1'
#
loop_
_entity.id
_entity.type
_entity.pdbx_description
1 polymer ?
#
loop_
_entity_poly.entity_id
_entity_poly.type
_entity_poly.pdbx_seq_one_letter_code
_entity_poly.pdbx_strand_id
1 'polypeptide(L)'
;MKNLPNASSKQEKFVKLKICLSRCISDELRILWSSPYLSRLWCVFELAAYKKVNPGGKITFRPLFIERTVCVMLASAYCFAALFLIARDVFGPGITTLAVAFAIFACPYAAGIYLLRMSFREKHQLISQLANFDLEEVHCAEQFDRDFIHSAIEKWYGSKRAFTQFVRQDLRKDVEKILAAKRLPRRYLLLLLLPILSCSMEFFLANWKGGAPRDVLLSFAIGILFGYDIFFITACSLLMVYLCDILAPKRCGCLDHLQTLFAIFLVVGLLSLGNQLSAQAYQGSLSGAVVFLVVSIGFAWLMWWMERDSIDVLAPKDDPPSPPSRAEVTGKKADTFGPPVREWV
;
A
#
# COMPACT_ATOMS: atom_id res chain seq x y z
N MET A 1 43.30 31.43 4.09
CA MET A 1 42.67 31.47 2.76
C MET A 1 41.33 30.74 2.84
N LYS A 2 40.21 31.45 2.75
CA LYS A 2 38.88 30.82 2.67
C LYS A 2 38.67 30.37 1.23
N ASN A 3 38.53 29.07 1.00
CA ASN A 3 38.21 28.52 -0.32
C ASN A 3 36.89 29.13 -0.80
N LEU A 4 36.96 29.98 -1.83
CA LEU A 4 35.77 30.51 -2.48
C LEU A 4 35.02 29.33 -3.14
N PRO A 5 33.69 29.24 -2.96
CA PRO A 5 32.91 28.15 -3.53
C PRO A 5 33.00 28.19 -5.06
N ASN A 6 33.40 27.05 -5.63
CA ASN A 6 33.68 26.87 -7.05
C ASN A 6 32.43 27.20 -7.89
N ALA A 7 32.56 28.05 -8.90
CA ALA A 7 31.44 28.56 -9.70
C ALA A 7 30.61 27.43 -10.38
N SER A 8 31.22 26.27 -10.61
CA SER A 8 30.56 25.07 -11.13
C SER A 8 29.41 24.58 -10.24
N SER A 9 29.53 24.70 -8.91
CA SER A 9 28.49 24.29 -7.95
C SER A 9 27.22 25.13 -8.02
N LYS A 10 27.32 26.39 -8.48
CA LYS A 10 26.14 27.28 -8.64
C LYS A 10 25.34 26.92 -9.88
N GLN A 11 26.02 26.62 -11.00
CA GLN A 11 25.36 26.23 -12.25
C GLN A 11 24.59 24.92 -12.12
N GLU A 12 25.19 23.90 -11.49
CA GLU A 12 24.52 22.61 -11.29
C GLU A 12 23.24 22.73 -10.45
N LYS A 13 23.20 23.67 -9.50
CA LYS A 13 22.03 23.91 -8.65
C LYS A 13 20.92 24.68 -9.36
N PHE A 14 21.25 25.60 -10.25
CA PHE A 14 20.25 26.22 -11.14
C PHE A 14 19.60 25.19 -12.07
N VAL A 15 20.35 24.21 -12.54
CA VAL A 15 19.80 23.08 -13.32
C VAL A 15 18.83 22.26 -12.49
N LYS A 16 19.13 21.96 -11.21
CA LYS A 16 18.17 21.29 -10.30
C LYS A 16 16.89 22.10 -10.11
N LEU A 17 16.98 23.42 -9.99
CA LEU A 17 15.81 24.30 -9.89
C LEU A 17 14.98 24.30 -11.19
N LYS A 18 15.64 24.35 -12.36
CA LYS A 18 14.97 24.24 -13.67
C LYS A 18 14.26 22.89 -13.84
N ILE A 19 14.85 21.80 -13.38
CA ILE A 19 14.20 20.47 -13.39
C ILE A 19 12.95 20.48 -12.48
N CYS A 20 13.04 21.11 -11.30
CA CYS A 20 11.91 21.26 -10.39
C CYS A 20 10.78 22.12 -11.01
N LEU A 21 11.15 23.20 -11.70
CA LEU A 21 10.21 24.05 -12.44
C LEU A 21 9.60 23.34 -13.65
N SER A 22 10.37 22.55 -14.39
CA SER A 22 9.84 21.73 -15.49
C SER A 22 8.84 20.69 -14.97
N ARG A 23 9.03 20.16 -13.76
CA ARG A 23 8.03 19.32 -13.08
C ARG A 23 6.78 20.07 -12.66
N CYS A 24 6.87 21.37 -12.41
CA CYS A 24 5.68 22.19 -12.14
C CYS A 24 4.80 22.40 -13.38
N ILE A 25 5.25 22.02 -14.57
CA ILE A 25 4.42 22.00 -15.78
C ILE A 25 3.62 20.68 -15.89
N SER A 26 4.00 19.65 -15.13
CA SER A 26 3.28 18.37 -15.14
C SER A 26 1.97 18.46 -14.35
N ASP A 27 0.90 17.89 -14.90
CA ASP A 27 -0.39 17.74 -14.22
C ASP A 27 -0.33 16.75 -13.04
N GLU A 28 0.68 15.88 -13.03
CA GLU A 28 0.87 14.86 -12.00
C GLU A 28 2.34 14.79 -11.50
N LEU A 29 2.51 14.85 -10.18
CA LEU A 29 3.77 14.56 -9.49
C LEU A 29 3.72 13.16 -8.88
N ARG A 30 4.48 12.22 -9.45
CA ARG A 30 4.59 10.84 -8.94
C ARG A 30 5.82 10.68 -8.07
N ILE A 31 5.63 10.28 -6.83
CA ILE A 31 6.70 10.11 -5.86
C ILE A 31 6.79 8.64 -5.46
N LEU A 32 7.94 8.05 -5.74
CA LEU A 32 8.37 6.80 -5.13
C LEU A 32 8.92 7.13 -3.75
N TRP A 33 8.18 6.78 -2.70
CA TRP A 33 8.56 7.18 -1.36
C TRP A 33 9.14 6.01 -0.56
N SER A 34 10.04 6.36 0.35
CA SER A 34 10.63 5.51 1.38
C SER A 34 10.63 6.25 2.71
N SER A 35 10.76 5.54 3.83
CA SER A 35 10.74 6.13 5.18
C SER A 35 11.56 7.44 5.35
N PRO A 36 12.82 7.56 4.83
CA PRO A 36 13.59 8.80 4.96
C PRO A 36 13.24 9.88 3.93
N TYR A 37 12.16 9.75 3.15
CA TYR A 37 11.82 10.75 2.14
C TYR A 37 11.41 12.08 2.79
N LEU A 38 10.50 12.05 3.77
CA LEU A 38 9.98 13.27 4.42
C LEU A 38 10.87 13.83 5.53
N SER A 39 11.96 13.14 5.89
CA SER A 39 12.97 13.71 6.80
C SER A 39 13.94 14.65 6.09
N ARG A 40 13.93 14.69 4.74
CA ARG A 40 14.81 15.52 3.93
C ARG A 40 14.13 16.83 3.55
N LEU A 41 14.78 17.96 3.89
CA LEU A 41 14.25 19.31 3.63
C LEU A 41 13.83 19.51 2.17
N TRP A 42 14.66 19.06 1.22
CA TRP A 42 14.39 19.25 -0.20
C TRP A 42 13.15 18.45 -0.66
N CYS A 43 12.95 17.23 -0.17
CA CYS A 43 11.78 16.43 -0.55
C CYS A 43 10.46 17.06 -0.08
N VAL A 44 10.43 17.59 1.14
CA VAL A 44 9.24 18.27 1.67
C VAL A 44 9.00 19.60 0.97
N PHE A 45 10.06 20.37 0.71
CA PHE A 45 9.95 21.61 -0.03
C PHE A 45 9.51 21.38 -1.49
N GLU A 46 9.98 20.33 -2.18
CA GLU A 46 9.53 19.95 -3.53
C GLU A 46 8.02 19.68 -3.57
N LEU A 47 7.51 18.89 -2.62
CA LEU A 47 6.08 18.60 -2.47
C LEU A 47 5.24 19.87 -2.26
N ALA A 48 5.69 20.72 -1.33
CA ALA A 48 5.00 21.94 -0.97
C ALA A 48 5.02 22.94 -2.14
N ALA A 49 6.18 23.11 -2.78
CA ALA A 49 6.35 23.95 -3.95
C ALA A 49 5.44 23.52 -5.10
N TYR A 50 5.39 22.22 -5.42
CA TYR A 50 4.49 21.69 -6.44
C TYR A 50 3.03 22.03 -6.14
N LYS A 51 2.58 21.83 -4.89
CA LYS A 51 1.20 22.12 -4.50
C LYS A 51 0.89 23.62 -4.52
N LYS A 52 1.87 24.47 -4.21
CA LYS A 52 1.76 25.94 -4.26
C LYS A 52 1.60 26.45 -5.69
N VAL A 53 2.37 25.90 -6.63
CA VAL A 53 2.35 26.29 -8.05
C VAL A 53 1.16 25.65 -8.77
N ASN A 54 0.77 24.43 -8.39
CA ASN A 54 -0.33 23.68 -8.98
C ASN A 54 -1.34 23.24 -7.90
N PRO A 55 -2.25 24.14 -7.46
CA PRO A 55 -3.24 23.79 -6.43
C PRO A 55 -4.12 22.59 -6.78
N GLY A 56 -4.49 22.47 -8.07
CA GLY A 56 -5.24 21.33 -8.63
C GLY A 56 -4.37 20.18 -9.13
N GLY A 57 -3.03 20.32 -9.07
CA GLY A 57 -2.10 19.29 -9.53
C GLY A 57 -2.24 18.02 -8.69
N LYS A 58 -2.18 16.87 -9.36
CA LYS A 58 -2.31 15.57 -8.68
C LYS A 58 -0.97 15.12 -8.11
N ILE A 59 -0.92 14.81 -6.82
CA ILE A 59 0.23 14.13 -6.21
C ILE A 59 -0.12 12.65 -6.07
N THR A 60 0.74 11.77 -6.56
CA THR A 60 0.55 10.31 -6.44
C THR A 60 1.76 9.71 -5.72
N PHE A 61 1.54 9.23 -4.49
CA PHE A 61 2.52 8.43 -3.76
C PHE A 61 2.44 6.97 -4.17
N ARG A 62 3.60 6.39 -4.47
CA ARG A 62 3.78 4.97 -4.76
C ARG A 62 4.73 4.39 -3.71
N PRO A 63 4.19 3.76 -2.64
CA PRO A 63 5.03 3.09 -1.65
C PRO A 63 5.76 1.90 -2.29
N LEU A 64 7.09 1.93 -2.32
CA LEU A 64 7.91 0.82 -2.85
C LEU A 64 7.74 -0.50 -2.08
N PHE A 65 7.17 -0.44 -0.88
CA PHE A 65 7.00 -1.62 -0.04
C PHE A 65 5.88 -2.54 -0.52
N ILE A 66 4.86 -2.05 -1.25
CA ILE A 66 3.73 -2.90 -1.67
C ILE A 66 4.24 -3.95 -2.65
N GLU A 67 5.00 -3.53 -3.65
CA GLU A 67 5.58 -4.41 -4.66
C GLU A 67 6.54 -5.42 -4.01
N ARG A 68 7.35 -4.97 -3.03
CA ARG A 68 8.23 -5.86 -2.26
C ARG A 68 7.43 -6.94 -1.51
N THR A 69 6.39 -6.56 -0.80
CA THR A 69 5.55 -7.51 -0.04
C THR A 69 4.84 -8.47 -0.98
N VAL A 70 4.28 -7.98 -2.10
CA VAL A 70 3.64 -8.83 -3.11
C VAL A 70 4.63 -9.83 -3.70
N CYS A 71 5.85 -9.40 -4.04
CA CYS A 71 6.89 -10.31 -4.52
C CYS A 71 7.23 -11.40 -3.50
N VAL A 72 7.38 -11.05 -2.22
CA VAL A 72 7.64 -12.03 -1.16
C VAL A 72 6.48 -13.00 -1.03
N MET A 73 5.24 -12.51 -0.93
CA MET A 73 4.05 -13.36 -0.83
C MET A 73 3.88 -14.28 -2.04
N LEU A 74 4.18 -13.80 -3.25
CA LEU A 74 4.12 -14.58 -4.47
C LEU A 74 5.17 -15.69 -4.47
N ALA A 75 6.43 -15.35 -4.14
CA ALA A 75 7.51 -16.34 -4.01
C ALA A 75 7.19 -17.38 -2.91
N SER A 76 6.62 -16.92 -1.80
CA SER A 76 6.11 -17.75 -0.71
C SER A 76 5.03 -18.73 -1.18
N ALA A 77 4.06 -18.27 -1.97
CA ALA A 77 2.99 -19.11 -2.50
C ALA A 77 3.50 -20.17 -3.50
N TYR A 78 4.44 -19.81 -4.39
CA TYR A 78 5.09 -20.78 -5.28
C TYR A 78 5.92 -21.80 -4.52
N CYS A 79 6.71 -21.35 -3.54
CA CYS A 79 7.50 -22.24 -2.67
C CYS A 79 6.59 -23.23 -1.93
N PHE A 80 5.48 -22.74 -1.37
CA PHE A 80 4.48 -23.59 -0.75
C PHE A 80 3.91 -24.63 -1.73
N ALA A 81 3.47 -24.21 -2.91
CA ALA A 81 2.90 -25.13 -3.90
C ALA A 81 3.90 -26.23 -4.29
N ALA A 82 5.16 -25.88 -4.54
CA ALA A 82 6.21 -26.86 -4.87
C ALA A 82 6.47 -27.83 -3.72
N LEU A 83 6.64 -27.30 -2.50
CA LEU A 83 6.90 -28.12 -1.31
C LEU A 83 5.71 -28.99 -0.92
N PHE A 84 4.47 -28.53 -1.14
CA PHE A 84 3.27 -29.31 -0.95
C PHE A 84 3.23 -30.52 -1.89
N LEU A 85 3.55 -30.32 -3.18
CA LEU A 85 3.61 -31.40 -4.15
C LEU A 85 4.68 -32.43 -3.78
N ILE A 86 5.87 -31.98 -3.37
CA ILE A 86 6.96 -32.86 -2.90
C ILE A 86 6.51 -33.63 -1.66
N ALA A 87 5.95 -32.96 -0.66
CA ALA A 87 5.49 -33.61 0.57
C ALA A 87 4.42 -34.67 0.28
N ARG A 88 3.49 -34.38 -0.64
CA ARG A 88 2.46 -35.32 -1.06
C ARG A 88 3.03 -36.55 -1.75
N ASP A 89 4.07 -36.38 -2.57
CA ASP A 89 4.73 -37.47 -3.27
C ASP A 89 5.53 -38.37 -2.31
N VAL A 90 6.26 -37.76 -1.37
CA VAL A 90 7.13 -38.49 -0.42
C VAL A 90 6.34 -39.19 0.69
N PHE A 91 5.34 -38.52 1.26
CA PHE A 91 4.61 -39.02 2.44
C PHE A 91 3.26 -39.68 2.10
N GLY A 92 2.84 -39.61 0.83
CA GLY A 92 1.55 -40.12 0.37
C GLY A 92 0.35 -39.30 0.90
N PRO A 93 -0.88 -39.79 0.74
CA PRO A 93 -2.07 -39.16 1.33
C PRO A 93 -2.16 -39.54 2.83
N GLY A 94 -2.12 -38.55 3.72
CA GLY A 94 -2.25 -38.82 5.16
C GLY A 94 -2.12 -37.59 6.07
N ILE A 95 -2.30 -37.82 7.38
CA ILE A 95 -2.18 -36.79 8.43
C ILE A 95 -0.77 -36.19 8.49
N THR A 96 0.26 -36.99 8.21
CA THR A 96 1.66 -36.57 8.16
C THR A 96 1.87 -35.53 7.06
N THR A 97 1.37 -35.79 5.86
CA THR A 97 1.39 -34.87 4.72
C THR A 97 0.65 -33.58 5.04
N LEU A 98 -0.48 -33.67 5.73
CA LEU A 98 -1.23 -32.49 6.15
C LEU A 98 -0.47 -31.63 7.16
N ALA A 99 0.15 -32.25 8.17
CA ALA A 99 0.93 -31.54 9.19
C ALA A 99 2.18 -30.88 8.58
N VAL A 100 2.87 -31.60 7.69
CA VAL A 100 4.03 -31.07 6.95
C VAL A 100 3.60 -29.93 6.03
N ALA A 101 2.51 -30.09 5.27
CA ALA A 101 1.96 -29.05 4.43
C ALA A 101 1.59 -27.79 5.23
N PHE A 102 0.97 -27.96 6.40
CA PHE A 102 0.63 -26.85 7.29
C PHE A 102 1.88 -26.11 7.80
N ALA A 103 2.90 -26.84 8.26
CA ALA A 103 4.15 -26.23 8.73
C ALA A 103 4.85 -25.45 7.60
N ILE A 104 4.88 -26.03 6.40
CA ILE A 104 5.44 -25.42 5.19
C ILE A 104 4.64 -24.20 4.77
N PHE A 105 3.32 -24.21 4.91
CA PHE A 105 2.44 -23.08 4.60
C PHE A 105 2.59 -21.93 5.59
N ALA A 106 2.70 -22.25 6.87
CA ALA A 106 2.72 -21.27 7.95
C ALA A 106 3.95 -20.36 7.87
N CYS A 107 5.14 -20.90 7.56
CA CYS A 107 6.38 -20.12 7.57
C CYS A 107 6.42 -18.96 6.55
N PRO A 108 6.16 -19.19 5.24
CA PRO A 108 6.17 -18.13 4.25
C PRO A 108 5.06 -17.09 4.47
N TYR A 109 3.86 -17.53 4.89
CA TYR A 109 2.78 -16.61 5.26
C TYR A 109 3.12 -15.77 6.49
N ALA A 110 3.76 -16.36 7.51
CA ALA A 110 4.22 -15.64 8.68
C ALA A 110 5.23 -14.55 8.32
N ALA A 111 6.18 -14.85 7.41
CA ALA A 111 7.12 -13.87 6.88
C ALA A 111 6.39 -12.74 6.12
N GLY A 112 5.41 -13.08 5.28
CA GLY A 112 4.57 -12.11 4.56
C GLY A 112 3.82 -11.17 5.51
N ILE A 113 3.18 -11.71 6.55
CA ILE A 113 2.46 -10.94 7.58
C ILE A 113 3.41 -10.00 8.31
N TYR A 114 4.57 -10.51 8.73
CA TYR A 114 5.57 -9.70 9.42
C TYR A 114 6.06 -8.52 8.57
N LEU A 115 6.43 -8.78 7.31
CA LEU A 115 6.89 -7.74 6.39
C LEU A 115 5.79 -6.72 6.08
N LEU A 116 4.56 -7.19 5.82
CA LEU A 116 3.42 -6.32 5.57
C LEU A 116 3.13 -5.40 6.77
N ARG A 117 3.24 -5.93 7.98
CA ARG A 117 3.08 -5.13 9.21
C ARG A 117 4.20 -4.10 9.37
N MET A 118 5.45 -4.45 9.06
CA MET A 118 6.55 -3.49 9.02
C MET A 118 6.28 -2.36 8.03
N SER A 119 5.77 -2.69 6.84
CA SER A 119 5.42 -1.70 5.81
C SER A 119 4.30 -0.76 6.26
N PHE A 120 3.24 -1.28 6.90
CA PHE A 120 2.22 -0.41 7.48
C PHE A 120 2.76 0.45 8.61
N ARG A 121 3.72 -0.03 9.39
CA ARG A 121 4.38 0.79 10.41
C ARG A 121 5.14 1.96 9.80
N GLU A 122 5.87 1.74 8.70
CA GLU A 122 6.50 2.83 7.94
C GLU A 122 5.47 3.83 7.41
N LYS A 123 4.31 3.36 6.93
CA LYS A 123 3.18 4.22 6.53
C LYS A 123 2.72 5.12 7.67
N HIS A 124 2.47 4.56 8.85
CA HIS A 124 2.02 5.32 10.03
C HIS A 124 3.10 6.27 10.55
N GLN A 125 4.37 5.86 10.51
CA GLN A 125 5.50 6.71 10.86
C GLN A 125 5.58 7.93 9.94
N LEU A 126 5.39 7.75 8.64
CA LEU A 126 5.38 8.84 7.66
C LEU A 126 4.29 9.88 7.98
N ILE A 127 3.08 9.42 8.27
CA ILE A 127 1.95 10.28 8.64
C ILE A 127 2.26 11.04 9.94
N SER A 128 2.83 10.34 10.94
CA SER A 128 3.25 10.95 12.20
C SER A 128 4.36 11.99 12.02
N GLN A 129 5.33 11.74 11.12
CA GLN A 129 6.38 12.71 10.80
C GLN A 129 5.83 13.97 10.15
N LEU A 130 4.83 13.88 9.29
CA LEU A 130 4.14 15.05 8.76
C LEU A 130 3.36 15.81 9.83
N ALA A 131 2.68 15.09 10.73
CA ALA A 131 1.93 15.70 11.82
C ALA A 131 2.83 16.50 12.78
N ASN A 132 4.04 15.99 13.04
CA ASN A 132 5.02 16.58 13.95
C ASN A 132 6.14 17.34 13.21
N PHE A 133 5.98 17.59 11.91
CA PHE A 133 7.03 18.15 11.07
C PHE A 133 7.58 19.45 11.65
N ASP A 134 8.89 19.59 11.80
CA ASP A 134 9.54 20.84 12.18
C ASP A 134 10.62 21.20 11.16
N LEU A 135 10.53 22.42 10.61
CA LEU A 135 11.47 22.92 9.61
C LEU A 135 12.89 23.09 10.15
N GLU A 136 13.07 23.25 11.47
CA GLU A 136 14.43 23.38 12.01
C GLU A 136 15.09 21.99 12.19
N GLU A 137 14.31 20.94 12.46
CA GLU A 137 14.79 19.57 12.72
C GLU A 137 15.04 18.73 11.45
N VAL A 138 14.50 19.12 10.30
CA VAL A 138 14.70 18.37 9.04
C VAL A 138 16.17 18.27 8.65
N HIS A 139 16.53 17.13 8.09
CA HIS A 139 17.88 16.88 7.61
C HIS A 139 18.13 17.61 6.27
N CYS A 140 19.24 18.32 6.20
CA CYS A 140 19.76 18.90 4.96
C CYS A 140 21.27 18.62 4.90
N ALA A 141 21.73 18.04 3.79
CA ALA A 141 23.13 17.63 3.66
C ALA A 141 24.08 18.83 3.56
N GLU A 142 23.62 19.93 2.95
CA GLU A 142 24.42 21.13 2.73
C GLU A 142 23.76 22.35 3.38
N GLN A 143 24.50 23.10 4.20
CA GLN A 143 23.98 24.30 4.86
C GLN A 143 23.50 25.36 3.86
N PHE A 144 24.20 25.50 2.73
CA PHE A 144 23.79 26.39 1.65
C PHE A 144 22.39 26.06 1.12
N ASP A 145 22.10 24.78 0.89
CA ASP A 145 20.78 24.35 0.41
C ASP A 145 19.70 24.64 1.45
N ARG A 146 20.02 24.49 2.75
CA ARG A 146 19.13 24.90 3.85
C ARG A 146 18.82 26.39 3.79
N ASP A 147 19.85 27.25 3.71
CA ASP A 147 19.67 28.70 3.68
C ASP A 147 18.89 29.16 2.44
N PHE A 148 19.18 28.56 1.29
CA PHE A 148 18.47 28.80 0.04
C PHE A 148 16.99 28.41 0.13
N ILE A 149 16.70 27.19 0.61
CA ILE A 149 15.31 26.70 0.76
C ILE A 149 14.56 27.54 1.81
N HIS A 150 15.20 27.90 2.92
CA HIS A 150 14.59 28.78 3.93
C HIS A 150 14.21 30.14 3.34
N SER A 151 15.09 30.75 2.55
CA SER A 151 14.80 32.01 1.86
C SER A 151 13.64 31.88 0.86
N ALA A 152 13.58 30.76 0.12
CA ALA A 152 12.49 30.47 -0.80
C ALA A 152 11.16 30.23 -0.05
N ILE A 153 11.20 29.53 1.08
CA ILE A 153 10.05 29.31 1.97
C ILE A 153 9.49 30.64 2.47
N GLU A 154 10.33 31.53 2.99
CA GLU A 154 9.90 32.85 3.45
C GLU A 154 9.29 33.67 2.31
N LYS A 155 9.86 33.58 1.10
CA LYS A 155 9.31 34.26 -0.08
C LYS A 155 7.95 33.69 -0.52
N TRP A 156 7.74 32.38 -0.48
CA TRP A 156 6.54 31.72 -1.04
C TRP A 156 5.40 31.57 -0.03
N TYR A 157 5.73 31.39 1.24
CA TYR A 157 4.79 31.15 2.33
C TYR A 157 4.72 32.32 3.33
N GLY A 158 5.55 33.36 3.16
CA GLY A 158 5.62 34.54 4.02
C GLY A 158 6.44 34.32 5.30
N SER A 159 6.47 33.10 5.85
CA SER A 159 7.31 32.75 6.99
C SER A 159 7.57 31.24 7.07
N LYS A 160 8.65 30.87 7.75
CA LYS A 160 8.94 29.48 8.14
C LYS A 160 7.78 28.82 8.90
N ARG A 161 7.13 29.55 9.81
CA ARG A 161 6.00 29.06 10.60
C ARG A 161 4.79 28.73 9.72
N ALA A 162 4.48 29.58 8.74
CA ALA A 162 3.38 29.34 7.80
C ALA A 162 3.65 28.10 6.94
N PHE A 163 4.90 27.89 6.52
CA PHE A 163 5.29 26.67 5.82
C PHE A 163 5.14 25.41 6.69
N THR A 164 5.65 25.44 7.93
CA THR A 164 5.48 24.32 8.87
C THR A 164 4.01 24.00 9.09
N GLN A 165 3.15 25.01 9.23
CA GLN A 165 1.71 24.82 9.37
C GLN A 165 1.09 24.18 8.12
N PHE A 166 1.43 24.67 6.93
CA PHE A 166 0.99 24.11 5.66
C PHE A 166 1.39 22.63 5.52
N VAL A 167 2.62 22.27 5.89
CA VAL A 167 3.10 20.87 5.84
C VAL A 167 2.31 19.99 6.82
N ARG A 168 2.12 20.46 8.07
CA ARG A 168 1.41 19.70 9.12
C ARG A 168 -0.08 19.52 8.84
N GLN A 169 -0.70 20.45 8.13
CA GLN A 169 -2.14 20.47 7.89
C GLN A 169 -2.46 20.01 6.47
N ASP A 170 -2.26 20.88 5.49
CA ASP A 170 -2.73 20.70 4.11
C ASP A 170 -2.00 19.56 3.41
N LEU A 171 -0.66 19.58 3.43
CA LEU A 171 0.13 18.54 2.78
C LEU A 171 -0.09 17.19 3.46
N ARG A 172 -0.19 17.15 4.79
CA ARG A 172 -0.50 15.93 5.54
C ARG A 172 -1.84 15.34 5.11
N LYS A 173 -2.91 16.13 5.06
CA LYS A 173 -4.24 15.66 4.64
C LYS A 173 -4.22 15.06 3.23
N ASP A 174 -3.53 15.72 2.29
CA ASP A 174 -3.38 15.22 0.92
C ASP A 174 -2.63 13.87 0.91
N VAL A 175 -1.53 13.76 1.64
CA VAL A 175 -0.73 12.52 1.75
C VAL A 175 -1.54 11.41 2.42
N GLU A 176 -2.22 11.69 3.53
CA GLU A 176 -3.08 10.75 4.25
C GLU A 176 -4.18 10.20 3.33
N LYS A 177 -4.87 11.07 2.57
CA LYS A 177 -5.90 10.65 1.60
C LYS A 177 -5.34 9.69 0.56
N ILE A 178 -4.14 9.97 0.04
CA ILE A 178 -3.48 9.12 -0.96
C ILE A 178 -3.08 7.75 -0.37
N LEU A 179 -2.55 7.74 0.86
CA LEU A 179 -2.12 6.52 1.55
C LEU A 179 -3.29 5.69 2.09
N ALA A 180 -4.41 6.33 2.43
CA ALA A 180 -5.64 5.68 2.83
C ALA A 180 -6.32 4.97 1.64
N ALA A 181 -6.33 5.62 0.47
CA ALA A 181 -7.04 5.12 -0.71
C ALA A 181 -6.53 3.78 -1.27
N LYS A 182 -5.36 3.28 -0.84
CA LYS A 182 -4.74 2.08 -1.41
C LYS A 182 -3.99 1.25 -0.38
N ARG A 183 -4.65 0.27 0.22
CA ARG A 183 -3.96 -0.78 0.99
C ARG A 183 -3.30 -1.81 0.08
N LEU A 184 -4.08 -2.38 -0.85
CA LEU A 184 -3.55 -3.29 -1.87
C LEU A 184 -4.34 -3.16 -3.18
N PRO A 185 -3.72 -2.69 -4.28
CA PRO A 185 -4.37 -2.67 -5.59
C PRO A 185 -4.96 -4.03 -5.99
N ARG A 186 -6.21 -4.05 -6.49
CA ARG A 186 -6.92 -5.27 -6.94
C ARG A 186 -6.11 -6.15 -7.89
N ARG A 187 -5.28 -5.53 -8.74
CA ARG A 187 -4.40 -6.24 -9.68
C ARG A 187 -3.37 -7.12 -8.96
N TYR A 188 -2.87 -6.68 -7.81
CA TYR A 188 -1.96 -7.49 -7.00
C TYR A 188 -2.68 -8.62 -6.29
N LEU A 189 -3.92 -8.43 -5.85
CA LEU A 189 -4.72 -9.55 -5.32
C LEU A 189 -4.85 -10.67 -6.35
N LEU A 190 -5.25 -10.34 -7.59
CA LEU A 190 -5.33 -11.33 -8.67
C LEU A 190 -3.99 -12.01 -8.95
N LEU A 191 -2.89 -11.24 -8.89
CA LEU A 191 -1.54 -11.80 -9.06
C LEU A 191 -1.18 -12.79 -7.94
N LEU A 192 -1.57 -12.50 -6.70
CA LEU A 192 -1.33 -13.38 -5.54
C LEU A 192 -2.13 -14.69 -5.61
N LEU A 193 -3.28 -14.70 -6.31
CA LEU A 193 -4.08 -15.91 -6.52
C LEU A 193 -3.48 -16.85 -7.58
N LEU A 194 -2.66 -16.33 -8.49
CA LEU A 194 -2.18 -17.07 -9.65
C LEU A 194 -1.49 -18.41 -9.31
N PRO A 195 -0.58 -18.51 -8.32
CA PRO A 195 0.09 -19.78 -8.01
C PRO A 195 -0.90 -20.84 -7.52
N ILE A 196 -1.89 -20.43 -6.74
CA ILE A 196 -2.87 -21.32 -6.13
C ILE A 196 -3.86 -21.81 -7.19
N LEU A 197 -4.39 -20.89 -7.99
CA LEU A 197 -5.25 -21.23 -9.13
C LEU A 197 -4.55 -22.15 -10.12
N SER A 198 -3.27 -21.90 -10.40
CA SER A 198 -2.46 -22.79 -11.25
C SER A 198 -2.41 -24.21 -10.68
N CYS A 199 -2.13 -24.35 -9.38
CA CYS A 199 -2.07 -25.65 -8.71
C CYS A 199 -3.43 -26.39 -8.75
N SER A 200 -4.52 -25.69 -8.44
CA SER A 200 -5.86 -26.27 -8.44
C SER A 200 -6.36 -26.61 -9.84
N MET A 201 -6.01 -25.82 -10.86
CA MET A 201 -6.34 -26.12 -12.25
C MET A 201 -5.62 -27.37 -12.74
N GLU A 202 -4.37 -27.60 -12.34
CA GLU A 202 -3.66 -28.86 -12.61
C GLU A 202 -4.39 -30.06 -11.99
N PHE A 203 -4.85 -29.95 -10.73
CA PHE A 203 -5.65 -31.00 -10.10
C PHE A 203 -6.99 -31.23 -10.81
N PHE A 204 -7.66 -30.17 -11.23
CA PHE A 204 -8.90 -30.27 -11.99
C PHE A 204 -8.67 -31.01 -13.33
N LEU A 205 -7.63 -30.62 -14.07
CA LEU A 205 -7.27 -31.26 -15.34
C LEU A 205 -6.84 -32.72 -15.16
N ALA A 206 -6.14 -33.05 -14.08
CA ALA A 206 -5.78 -34.42 -13.74
C ALA A 206 -7.03 -35.29 -13.48
N ASN A 207 -7.98 -34.80 -12.69
CA ASN A 207 -9.25 -35.50 -12.45
C ASN A 207 -10.08 -35.65 -13.73
N TRP A 208 -10.13 -34.62 -14.56
CA TRP A 208 -10.80 -34.68 -15.86
C TRP A 208 -10.19 -35.78 -16.73
N LYS A 209 -8.87 -35.75 -16.92
CA LYS A 209 -8.16 -36.75 -17.73
C LYS A 209 -8.25 -38.16 -17.15
N GLY A 210 -8.35 -38.28 -15.83
CA GLY A 210 -8.60 -39.55 -15.14
C GLY A 210 -10.01 -40.11 -15.31
N GLY A 211 -10.92 -39.40 -15.99
CA GLY A 211 -12.29 -39.86 -16.22
C GLY A 211 -13.18 -39.73 -14.98
N ALA A 212 -12.89 -38.78 -14.08
CA ALA A 212 -13.73 -38.54 -12.92
C ALA A 212 -15.18 -38.21 -13.33
N PRO A 213 -16.19 -38.65 -12.55
CA PRO A 213 -17.59 -38.31 -12.83
C PRO A 213 -17.81 -36.80 -12.93
N ARG A 214 -18.75 -36.38 -13.79
CA ARG A 214 -19.05 -34.95 -14.03
C ARG A 214 -19.41 -34.20 -12.76
N ASP A 215 -20.14 -34.85 -11.86
CA ASP A 215 -20.56 -34.25 -10.59
C ASP A 215 -19.36 -33.97 -9.66
N VAL A 216 -18.35 -34.83 -9.68
CA VAL A 216 -17.10 -34.65 -8.92
C VAL A 216 -16.31 -33.47 -9.49
N LEU A 217 -16.18 -33.39 -10.81
CA LEU A 217 -15.52 -32.26 -11.49
C LEU A 217 -16.23 -30.94 -11.17
N LEU A 218 -17.56 -30.91 -11.26
CA LEU A 218 -18.35 -29.72 -10.98
C LEU A 218 -18.25 -29.32 -9.50
N SER A 219 -18.31 -30.28 -8.58
CA SER A 219 -18.14 -30.04 -7.15
C SER A 219 -16.74 -29.50 -6.83
N PHE A 220 -15.69 -30.01 -7.50
CA PHE A 220 -14.32 -29.50 -7.35
C PHE A 220 -14.22 -28.06 -7.84
N ALA A 221 -14.75 -27.77 -9.03
CA ALA A 221 -14.71 -26.41 -9.59
C ALA A 221 -15.44 -25.41 -8.69
N ILE A 222 -16.65 -25.75 -8.22
CA ILE A 222 -17.44 -24.87 -7.38
C ILE A 222 -16.81 -24.71 -5.99
N GLY A 223 -16.45 -25.80 -5.32
CA GLY A 223 -15.98 -25.79 -3.93
C GLY A 223 -14.54 -25.32 -3.79
N ILE A 224 -13.62 -25.85 -4.61
CA ILE A 224 -12.19 -25.56 -4.53
C ILE A 224 -11.83 -24.32 -5.36
N LEU A 225 -12.03 -24.36 -6.69
CA LEU A 225 -11.57 -23.26 -7.56
C LEU A 225 -12.28 -21.93 -7.26
N PHE A 226 -13.61 -21.93 -7.26
CA PHE A 226 -14.35 -20.69 -7.02
C PHE A 226 -14.48 -20.38 -5.52
N GLY A 227 -14.95 -21.34 -4.73
CA GLY A 227 -15.21 -21.15 -3.30
C GLY A 227 -13.94 -20.81 -2.53
N TYR A 228 -12.98 -21.74 -2.52
CA TYR A 228 -11.77 -21.60 -1.73
C TYR A 228 -10.75 -20.65 -2.39
N ASP A 229 -10.27 -20.98 -3.60
CA ASP A 229 -9.12 -20.28 -4.19
C ASP A 229 -9.44 -18.83 -4.54
N ILE A 230 -10.61 -18.55 -5.10
CA ILE A 230 -10.98 -17.19 -5.50
C ILE A 230 -11.54 -16.42 -4.31
N PHE A 231 -12.68 -16.84 -3.76
CA PHE A 231 -13.39 -16.01 -2.78
C PHE A 231 -12.78 -16.10 -1.38
N PHE A 232 -12.58 -17.30 -0.83
CA PHE A 232 -12.13 -17.47 0.54
C PHE A 232 -10.69 -16.97 0.76
N ILE A 233 -9.74 -17.32 -0.12
CA ILE A 233 -8.35 -16.84 -0.01
C ILE A 233 -8.26 -15.33 -0.21
N THR A 234 -9.06 -14.75 -1.11
CA THR A 234 -9.15 -13.29 -1.24
C THR A 234 -9.64 -12.66 0.05
N ALA A 235 -10.70 -13.20 0.66
CA ALA A 235 -11.22 -12.71 1.94
C ALA A 235 -10.15 -12.77 3.05
N CYS A 236 -9.44 -13.90 3.18
CA CYS A 236 -8.34 -14.04 4.13
C CYS A 236 -7.19 -13.07 3.84
N SER A 237 -6.86 -12.82 2.58
CA SER A 237 -5.83 -11.86 2.18
C SER A 237 -6.21 -10.43 2.55
N LEU A 238 -7.47 -10.04 2.33
CA LEU A 238 -8.00 -8.75 2.77
C LEU A 238 -7.99 -8.62 4.29
N LEU A 239 -8.38 -9.68 5.01
CA LEU A 239 -8.34 -9.72 6.47
C LEU A 239 -6.92 -9.56 7.01
N MET A 240 -5.97 -10.26 6.39
CA MET A 240 -4.54 -10.14 6.72
C MET A 240 -4.06 -8.69 6.55
N VAL A 241 -4.36 -8.06 5.42
CA VAL A 241 -3.99 -6.66 5.15
C VAL A 241 -4.63 -5.72 6.17
N TYR A 242 -5.91 -5.91 6.49
CA TYR A 242 -6.65 -5.14 7.48
C TYR A 242 -6.03 -5.25 8.89
N LEU A 243 -5.77 -6.47 9.36
CA LEU A 243 -5.15 -6.74 10.66
C LEU A 243 -3.75 -6.14 10.74
N CYS A 244 -2.93 -6.28 9.70
CA CYS A 244 -1.60 -5.71 9.67
C CYS A 244 -1.62 -4.18 9.78
N ASP A 245 -2.55 -3.49 9.11
CA ASP A 245 -2.67 -2.03 9.19
C ASP A 245 -3.11 -1.56 10.58
N ILE A 246 -4.10 -2.22 11.19
CA ILE A 246 -4.62 -1.85 12.51
C ILE A 246 -3.63 -2.14 13.63
N LEU A 247 -2.89 -3.24 13.53
CA LEU A 247 -1.93 -3.63 14.55
C LEU A 247 -0.59 -2.91 14.40
N ALA A 248 -0.28 -2.31 13.24
CA ALA A 248 1.02 -1.66 12.99
C ALA A 248 1.39 -0.48 13.92
N PRO A 249 0.48 0.45 14.30
CA PRO A 249 0.83 1.63 15.08
C PRO A 249 1.29 1.36 16.52
N LYS A 250 0.81 0.28 17.15
CA LYS A 250 1.00 0.04 18.59
C LYS A 250 2.37 -0.60 18.85
N ARG A 251 3.33 0.15 19.40
CA ARG A 251 4.57 -0.41 19.96
C ARG A 251 4.42 -0.62 21.45
N CYS A 252 4.27 -1.88 21.86
CA CYS A 252 4.20 -2.26 23.26
C CYS A 252 5.24 -3.36 23.58
N GLY A 253 6.50 -3.15 23.20
CA GLY A 253 7.59 -4.10 23.48
C GLY A 253 7.24 -5.54 23.04
N CYS A 254 7.28 -6.49 23.98
CA CYS A 254 6.95 -7.90 23.75
C CYS A 254 5.52 -8.14 23.23
N LEU A 255 4.56 -7.27 23.56
CA LEU A 255 3.18 -7.38 23.05
C LEU A 255 3.11 -7.18 21.53
N ASP A 256 4.11 -6.53 20.93
CA ASP A 256 4.20 -6.39 19.47
C ASP A 256 4.37 -7.76 18.79
N HIS A 257 5.22 -8.62 19.35
CA HIS A 257 5.40 -9.97 18.81
C HIS A 257 4.15 -10.82 19.00
N LEU A 258 3.49 -10.72 20.16
CA LEU A 258 2.22 -11.42 20.41
C LEU A 258 1.10 -10.99 19.47
N GLN A 259 1.02 -9.71 19.12
CA GLN A 259 0.07 -9.22 18.11
C GLN A 259 0.37 -9.79 16.71
N THR A 260 1.65 -9.89 16.33
CA THR A 260 2.03 -10.52 15.05
C THR A 260 1.66 -11.99 15.06
N LEU A 261 2.01 -12.71 16.13
CA LEU A 261 1.68 -14.12 16.27
C LEU A 261 0.16 -14.35 16.23
N PHE A 262 -0.63 -13.52 16.89
CA PHE A 262 -2.08 -13.56 16.81
C PHE A 262 -2.58 -13.41 15.37
N ALA A 263 -2.09 -12.42 14.62
CA ALA A 263 -2.46 -12.24 13.22
C ALA A 263 -2.07 -13.45 12.35
N ILE A 264 -0.89 -14.02 12.58
CA ILE A 264 -0.41 -15.23 11.90
C ILE A 264 -1.34 -16.41 12.20
N PHE A 265 -1.57 -16.72 13.48
CA PHE A 265 -2.42 -17.85 13.87
C PHE A 265 -3.85 -17.70 13.35
N LEU A 266 -4.41 -16.49 13.41
CA LEU A 266 -5.75 -16.23 12.92
C LEU A 266 -5.85 -16.43 11.40
N VAL A 267 -4.96 -15.81 10.62
CA VAL A 267 -5.00 -15.88 9.15
C VAL A 267 -4.68 -17.29 8.66
N VAL A 268 -3.59 -17.90 9.16
CA VAL A 268 -3.17 -19.26 8.77
C VAL A 268 -4.19 -20.30 9.23
N GLY A 269 -4.75 -20.14 10.43
CA GLY A 269 -5.82 -20.98 10.96
C GLY A 269 -7.09 -20.91 10.11
N LEU A 270 -7.52 -19.71 9.72
CA LEU A 270 -8.67 -19.53 8.83
C LEU A 270 -8.42 -20.14 7.44
N LEU A 271 -7.24 -19.91 6.85
CA LEU A 271 -6.88 -20.50 5.55
C LEU A 271 -6.89 -22.02 5.59
N SER A 272 -6.42 -22.61 6.70
CA SER A 272 -6.39 -24.06 6.90
C SER A 272 -7.79 -24.63 7.13
N LEU A 273 -8.60 -23.95 7.95
CA LEU A 273 -10.00 -24.31 8.17
C LEU A 273 -10.79 -24.25 6.86
N GLY A 274 -10.64 -23.18 6.08
CA GLY A 274 -11.27 -23.03 4.78
C GLY A 274 -10.90 -24.15 3.82
N ASN A 275 -9.62 -24.57 3.81
CA ASN A 275 -9.16 -25.69 3.00
C ASN A 275 -9.81 -27.03 3.41
N GLN A 276 -9.94 -27.27 4.72
CA GLN A 276 -10.60 -28.49 5.22
C GLN A 276 -12.09 -28.49 4.90
N LEU A 277 -12.77 -27.37 5.12
CA LEU A 277 -14.19 -27.22 4.83
C LEU A 277 -14.49 -27.34 3.34
N SER A 278 -13.65 -26.75 2.48
CA SER A 278 -13.81 -26.83 1.03
C SER A 278 -13.59 -28.27 0.53
N ALA A 279 -12.58 -28.97 1.07
CA ALA A 279 -12.32 -30.37 0.75
C ALA A 279 -13.48 -31.28 1.17
N GLN A 280 -13.99 -31.11 2.39
CA GLN A 280 -15.15 -31.85 2.89
C GLN A 280 -16.42 -31.55 2.07
N ALA A 281 -16.66 -30.28 1.73
CA ALA A 281 -17.79 -29.86 0.92
C ALA A 281 -17.77 -30.50 -0.47
N TYR A 282 -16.60 -30.48 -1.12
CA TYR A 282 -16.38 -31.10 -2.43
C TYR A 282 -16.54 -32.64 -2.39
N GLN A 283 -16.01 -33.31 -1.37
CA GLN A 283 -16.10 -34.77 -1.25
C GLN A 283 -17.50 -35.26 -0.87
N GLY A 284 -18.29 -34.44 -0.17
CA GLY A 284 -19.60 -34.82 0.33
C GLY A 284 -20.68 -34.77 -0.74
N SER A 285 -20.88 -33.62 -1.39
CA SER A 285 -21.93 -33.44 -2.40
C SER A 285 -21.78 -32.15 -3.19
N LEU A 286 -22.39 -32.09 -4.38
CA LEU A 286 -22.50 -30.86 -5.16
C LEU A 286 -23.19 -29.73 -4.38
N SER A 287 -24.25 -30.05 -3.63
CA SER A 287 -24.92 -29.09 -2.75
C SER A 287 -23.99 -28.53 -1.67
N GLY A 288 -23.15 -29.38 -1.08
CA GLY A 288 -22.16 -28.95 -0.08
C GLY A 288 -21.18 -27.94 -0.67
N ALA A 289 -20.66 -28.21 -1.87
CA ALA A 289 -19.78 -27.30 -2.59
C ALA A 289 -20.45 -25.93 -2.87
N VAL A 290 -21.73 -25.93 -3.29
CA VAL A 290 -22.49 -24.69 -3.53
C VAL A 290 -22.69 -23.89 -2.24
N VAL A 291 -23.05 -24.55 -1.14
CA VAL A 291 -23.19 -23.89 0.17
C VAL A 291 -21.87 -23.24 0.59
N PHE A 292 -20.75 -23.97 0.46
CA PHE A 292 -19.42 -23.43 0.78
C PHE A 292 -19.05 -22.21 -0.09
N LEU A 293 -19.37 -22.24 -1.39
CA LEU A 293 -19.17 -21.10 -2.30
C LEU A 293 -19.97 -19.87 -1.84
N VAL A 294 -21.25 -20.03 -1.50
CA VAL A 294 -22.10 -18.92 -1.03
C VAL A 294 -21.54 -18.29 0.25
N VAL A 295 -21.12 -19.12 1.22
CA VAL A 295 -20.49 -18.65 2.45
C VAL A 295 -19.19 -17.89 2.14
N SER A 296 -18.37 -18.41 1.23
CA SER A 296 -17.10 -17.79 0.83
C SER A 296 -17.31 -16.44 0.14
N ILE A 297 -18.34 -16.32 -0.72
CA ILE A 297 -18.75 -15.05 -1.33
C ILE A 297 -19.19 -14.05 -0.26
N GLY A 298 -20.02 -14.49 0.69
CA GLY A 298 -20.46 -13.63 1.80
C GLY A 298 -19.29 -13.12 2.64
N PHE A 299 -18.32 -14.00 2.94
CA PHE A 299 -17.11 -13.61 3.68
C PHE A 299 -16.24 -12.63 2.88
N ALA A 300 -16.01 -12.88 1.59
CA ALA A 300 -15.28 -11.97 0.72
C ALA A 300 -15.96 -10.60 0.61
N TRP A 301 -17.29 -10.58 0.49
CA TRP A 301 -18.07 -9.35 0.46
C TRP A 301 -17.96 -8.55 1.76
N LEU A 302 -18.06 -9.23 2.91
CA LEU A 302 -17.88 -8.60 4.22
C LEU A 302 -16.48 -7.97 4.35
N MET A 303 -15.44 -8.70 3.95
CA MET A 303 -14.07 -8.19 4.00
C MET A 303 -13.85 -7.01 3.06
N TRP A 304 -14.47 -7.05 1.88
CA TRP A 304 -14.47 -5.94 0.93
C TRP A 304 -15.17 -4.70 1.51
N TRP A 305 -16.29 -4.89 2.20
CA TRP A 305 -17.03 -3.82 2.87
C TRP A 305 -16.20 -3.20 4.00
N MET A 306 -15.57 -4.00 4.86
CA MET A 306 -14.67 -3.51 5.91
C MET A 306 -13.48 -2.72 5.35
N GLU A 307 -12.93 -3.16 4.21
CA GLU A 307 -11.87 -2.41 3.53
C GLU A 307 -12.38 -1.04 3.06
N ARG A 308 -13.56 -0.99 2.44
CA ARG A 308 -14.18 0.26 1.99
C ARG A 308 -14.45 1.23 3.13
N ASP A 309 -15.11 0.78 4.18
CA ASP A 309 -15.46 1.62 5.33
C ASP A 309 -14.22 2.22 5.99
N SER A 310 -13.12 1.47 6.06
CA SER A 310 -11.86 1.99 6.58
C SER A 310 -11.22 3.08 5.72
N ILE A 311 -11.52 3.10 4.42
CA ILE A 311 -11.10 4.18 3.51
C ILE A 311 -12.01 5.40 3.71
N ASP A 312 -13.32 5.18 3.82
CA ASP A 312 -14.31 6.26 3.95
C ASP A 312 -14.18 7.02 5.28
N VAL A 313 -13.79 6.34 6.38
CA VAL A 313 -13.49 6.99 7.67
C VAL A 313 -12.26 7.91 7.57
N LEU A 314 -11.32 7.61 6.67
CA LEU A 314 -10.09 8.39 6.49
C LEU A 314 -10.22 9.47 5.42
N ALA A 315 -11.19 9.35 4.51
CA ALA A 315 -11.51 10.40 3.57
C ALA A 315 -12.09 11.59 4.36
N PRO A 316 -11.48 12.80 4.26
CA PRO A 316 -12.15 13.99 4.76
C PRO A 316 -13.54 14.03 4.12
N LYS A 317 -14.59 14.14 4.93
CA LYS A 317 -15.88 14.60 4.39
C LYS A 317 -15.56 15.96 3.81
N ASP A 318 -15.65 16.08 2.49
CA ASP A 318 -15.48 17.37 1.84
C ASP A 318 -16.48 18.30 2.52
N ASP A 319 -15.96 19.23 3.35
CA ASP A 319 -16.81 20.28 3.87
C ASP A 319 -17.43 20.95 2.64
N PRO A 320 -18.76 21.21 2.65
CA PRO A 320 -19.39 21.88 1.53
C PRO A 320 -18.55 23.11 1.19
N PRO A 321 -18.22 23.33 -0.11
CA PRO A 321 -17.24 24.33 -0.51
C PRO A 321 -17.55 25.61 0.23
N SER A 322 -16.59 26.07 1.03
CA SER A 322 -16.78 27.26 1.84
C SER A 322 -17.30 28.36 0.91
N PRO A 323 -18.44 29.00 1.24
CA PRO A 323 -19.03 30.00 0.36
C PRO A 323 -17.94 31.01 0.02
N PRO A 324 -17.80 31.39 -1.27
CA PRO A 324 -16.70 32.24 -1.73
C PRO A 324 -16.59 33.43 -0.79
N SER A 325 -15.41 33.60 -0.19
CA SER A 325 -15.22 34.66 0.78
C SER A 325 -15.59 35.98 0.10
N ARG A 326 -16.50 36.76 0.70
CA ARG A 326 -17.01 38.02 0.12
C ARG A 326 -15.90 39.02 -0.22
N ALA A 327 -14.67 38.80 0.24
CA ALA A 327 -13.50 39.60 -0.10
C ALA A 327 -12.98 39.39 -1.53
N GLU A 328 -13.36 38.29 -2.21
CA GLU A 328 -12.84 37.97 -3.55
C GLU A 328 -13.71 38.51 -4.71
N VAL A 329 -14.92 39.02 -4.40
CA VAL A 329 -15.87 39.49 -5.44
C VAL A 329 -15.81 41.01 -5.67
N THR A 330 -15.19 41.79 -4.79
CA THR A 330 -15.25 43.27 -4.88
C THR A 330 -13.96 44.00 -5.19
N GLY A 331 -12.84 43.34 -5.56
CA GLY A 331 -11.65 44.14 -5.87
C GLY A 331 -10.47 43.41 -6.49
N LYS A 332 -10.45 43.31 -7.82
CA LYS A 332 -9.35 43.80 -8.70
C LYS A 332 -9.54 43.29 -10.12
N LYS A 333 -10.19 44.10 -10.96
CA LYS A 333 -9.61 44.42 -12.27
C LYS A 333 -8.34 45.23 -11.96
N ALA A 334 -7.23 44.55 -11.77
CA ALA A 334 -5.91 45.17 -11.81
C ALA A 334 -5.26 44.68 -13.09
N ASP A 335 -5.08 45.62 -13.99
CA ASP A 335 -4.26 45.55 -15.17
C ASP A 335 -2.87 44.98 -14.86
N THR A 336 -2.21 44.51 -15.93
CA THR A 336 -0.79 44.13 -15.99
C THR A 336 -0.41 42.80 -15.35
N PHE A 337 -0.72 41.71 -16.07
CA PHE A 337 0.27 40.65 -16.26
C PHE A 337 1.57 41.31 -16.73
N GLY A 338 2.56 41.33 -15.85
CA GLY A 338 3.94 41.65 -16.23
C GLY A 338 4.43 40.74 -17.36
N PRO A 339 5.49 41.15 -18.06
CA PRO A 339 5.99 40.42 -19.22
C PRO A 339 6.27 38.96 -18.87
N PRO A 340 6.11 38.04 -19.83
CA PRO A 340 6.47 36.65 -19.63
C PRO A 340 7.90 36.59 -19.12
N VAL A 341 8.14 35.75 -18.12
CA VAL A 341 9.48 35.39 -17.66
C VAL A 341 10.19 34.68 -18.83
N ARG A 342 10.66 35.47 -19.79
CA ARG A 342 11.67 35.08 -20.76
C ARG A 342 13.02 35.26 -20.07
N GLU A 343 13.81 34.20 -20.15
CA GLU A 343 15.26 34.21 -19.96
C GLU A 343 15.76 34.50 -18.53
N TRP A 344 15.66 33.47 -17.69
CA TRP A 344 16.78 33.12 -16.82
C TRP A 344 17.55 31.98 -17.50
N VAL A 345 18.40 32.33 -18.46
CA VAL A 345 19.49 31.47 -18.97
C VAL A 345 20.76 31.87 -18.23
#